data_AF-A0A0Q1BE06-F1
#
_entry.id   AF-A0A0Q1BE06-F1
#
_cell.length_a   1.000
_cell.length_b   1.000
_cell.length_c   1.000
_cell.angle_alpha   90.00
_cell.angle_beta   90.00
_cell.angle_gamma   90.00
#
_symmetry.space_group_name_H-M   'P 1'
#
loop_
_entity.id
_entity.type
_entity.pdbx_description
1 polymer ?
#
loop_
_entity_poly.entity_id
_entity_poly.type
_entity_poly.pdbx_seq_one_letter_code
_entity_poly.pdbx_strand_id
1 'polypeptide(L)' 'MARWHPDACRDHPELCKEMAQRINRAYEVVLSYCENYEYPFGEEEHKREKKRTYERWWRERFGDDPLWGGTNKRREG' A
#
# COMPACT_ATOMS: atom_id res chain seq x y z
N MET A 1 -0.22 -10.27 -9.68
CA MET A 1 0.47 -11.20 -10.60
C MET A 1 -0.45 -12.25 -11.22
N ALA A 2 -1.37 -12.90 -10.49
CA ALA A 2 -2.17 -14.04 -10.98
C ALA A 2 -2.85 -13.87 -12.37
N ARG A 3 -3.37 -12.69 -12.70
CA ARG A 3 -4.02 -12.42 -14.01
C ARG A 3 -3.07 -12.29 -15.20
N TRP A 4 -1.83 -11.88 -14.96
CA TRP A 4 -0.84 -11.61 -16.00
C TRP A 4 0.35 -12.57 -15.91
N HIS A 5 0.19 -13.66 -15.15
CA HIS A 5 1.22 -14.68 -15.04
C HIS A 5 1.40 -15.33 -16.43
N PRO A 6 2.64 -15.60 -16.87
CA PRO A 6 2.91 -16.24 -18.16
C PRO A 6 2.08 -17.52 -18.37
N ASP A 7 1.94 -18.35 -17.33
CA ASP A 7 1.16 -19.60 -17.38
C ASP A 7 -0.36 -19.40 -17.54
N ALA A 8 -0.88 -18.23 -17.15
CA ALA A 8 -2.30 -17.91 -17.25
C ALA A 8 -2.67 -17.27 -18.61
N CYS A 9 -1.68 -16.88 -19.41
CA CYS A 9 -1.90 -16.07 -20.60
C CYS A 9 -1.67 -16.84 -21.89
N ARG A 10 -2.77 -17.33 -22.49
CA ARG A 10 -2.74 -18.12 -23.72
C ARG A 10 -2.97 -17.29 -24.99
N ASP A 11 -3.77 -16.23 -24.89
CA ASP A 11 -4.29 -15.54 -26.08
C ASP A 11 -3.47 -14.31 -26.49
N HIS A 12 -2.75 -13.67 -25.55
CA HIS A 12 -2.03 -12.40 -25.79
C HIS A 12 -0.69 -12.33 -25.04
N PRO A 13 0.32 -13.13 -25.45
CA PRO A 13 1.58 -13.29 -24.71
C PRO A 13 2.35 -11.98 -24.54
N GLU A 14 2.37 -11.10 -25.54
CA GLU A 14 3.09 -9.82 -25.47
C GLU A 14 2.46 -8.84 -24.47
N LEU A 15 1.13 -8.73 -24.46
CA LEU A 15 0.41 -7.90 -23.49
C LEU A 15 0.64 -8.40 -22.06
N CYS A 16 0.64 -9.72 -21.88
CA CYS A 16 0.87 -10.31 -20.57
C CYS A 16 2.30 -10.10 -20.07
N LYS A 17 3.29 -10.19 -20.97
CA LYS A 17 4.68 -9.87 -20.67
C LYS A 17 4.82 -8.41 -20.25
N GLU A 18 4.23 -7.47 -20.99
CA GLU A 18 4.27 -6.04 -20.66
C GLU A 18 3.65 -5.77 -19.28
N MET A 19 2.47 -6.33 -19.02
CA MET A 19 1.76 -6.11 -17.76
C MET A 19 2.47 -6.77 -16.58
N ALA A 20 3.05 -7.95 -16.75
CA ALA A 20 3.86 -8.61 -15.73
C ALA A 20 5.10 -7.77 -15.37
N GLN A 21 5.81 -7.26 -16.38
CA GLN A 21 6.96 -6.36 -16.17
C GLN A 21 6.57 -5.09 -15.42
N ARG A 22 5.45 -4.47 -15.78
CA ARG A 22 4.94 -3.28 -15.10
C ARG A 22 4.59 -3.55 -13.64
N ILE A 23 3.95 -4.68 -13.36
CA ILE A 23 3.60 -5.09 -11.99
C ILE A 23 4.86 -5.34 -11.16
N ASN A 24 5.83 -6.08 -11.70
CA ASN A 24 7.09 -6.37 -11.01
C ASN A 24 7.86 -5.08 -10.70
N ARG A 25 7.96 -4.16 -11.67
CA ARG A 25 8.62 -2.87 -11.46
C ARG A 25 7.92 -2.03 -10.40
N ALA A 26 6.58 -1.99 -10.40
CA ALA A 26 5.84 -1.27 -9.37
C ALA A 26 6.06 -1.88 -7.98
N TYR A 27 6.11 -3.21 -7.90
CA TYR A 27 6.37 -3.94 -6.66
C TYR A 27 7.79 -3.65 -6.12
N GLU A 28 8.80 -3.69 -6.98
CA GLU A 28 10.19 -3.33 -6.62
C GLU A 28 10.30 -1.91 -6.06
N VAL A 29 9.61 -0.94 -6.68
CA VAL A 29 9.61 0.45 -6.21
C VAL A 29 8.99 0.56 -4.81
N VAL A 30 7.84 -0.09 -4.59
CA VAL A 30 7.17 -0.07 -3.29
C VAL A 30 8.02 -0.76 -2.22
N LEU A 31 8.61 -1.91 -2.53
CA LEU A 31 9.51 -2.61 -1.62
C LEU A 31 10.73 -1.77 -1.27
N SER A 32 11.40 -1.22 -2.27
CA SER A 32 12.58 -0.38 -2.06
C SER A 32 12.26 0.82 -1.17
N TYR A 33 11.10 1.45 -1.35
CA TYR A 33 10.64 2.50 -0.44
C TYR A 33 10.48 1.97 0.98
N CYS A 34 9.75 0.86 1.17
CA CYS A 34 9.50 0.31 2.50
C CYS A 34 10.79 -0.16 3.22
N GLU A 35 11.73 -0.75 2.48
CA GLU A 35 12.99 -1.26 3.03
C GLU A 35 13.96 -0.13 3.43
N ASN A 36 13.95 0.98 2.69
CA ASN A 36 14.88 2.09 2.90
C ASN A 36 14.21 3.30 3.57
N TYR A 37 12.96 3.17 4.03
CA TYR A 37 12.28 4.26 4.72
C TYR A 37 12.88 4.44 6.12
N GLU A 38 13.68 5.49 6.29
CA GLU A 38 14.20 5.89 7.59
C GLU A 38 13.15 6.69 8.36
N TYR A 39 12.82 6.22 9.56
CA TYR A 39 11.95 6.96 10.47
C TYR A 39 12.73 8.13 11.09
N PRO A 40 12.30 9.39 10.87
CA PRO A 40 12.95 10.53 11.50
C PRO A 40 12.66 10.55 13.00
N PHE A 41 13.66 10.23 13.83
CA PHE A 41 13.57 10.31 15.30
C PHE A 41 14.05 11.65 15.87
N GLY A 42 13.92 12.73 15.10
CA GLY A 42 14.30 14.07 15.55
C GLY A 42 13.42 14.57 16.69
N GLU A 43 13.96 15.42 17.56
CA GLU A 43 13.24 15.94 18.74
C GLU A 43 11.92 16.65 18.38
N GLU A 44 11.94 17.44 17.29
CA GLU A 44 10.76 18.15 16.80
C GLU A 44 9.70 17.23 16.19
N GLU A 45 10.13 16.18 15.48
CA GLU A 45 9.25 15.13 14.96
C GLU A 45 8.58 14.37 16.12
N HIS A 46 9.38 13.99 17.11
CA HIS A 46 8.92 13.29 18.30
C HIS A 46 7.95 14.14 19.14
N LYS A 47 8.19 15.45 19.29
CA LYS A 47 7.24 16.38 19.93
C LYS A 47 5.93 16.49 19.15
N ARG A 48 5.98 16.51 17.82
CA ARG A 48 4.79 16.55 16.95
C ARG A 48 3.98 15.25 17.03
N GLU A 49 4.64 14.11 17.09
CA GLU A 49 4.00 12.81 17.23
C GLU A 49 3.43 12.59 18.63
N LYS A 50 4.14 12.98 19.70
CA LYS A 50 3.63 12.94 21.08
C LYS A 50 2.35 13.74 21.30
N LYS A 51 2.11 14.80 20.52
CA LYS A 51 0.87 15.60 20.56
C LYS A 51 -0.33 14.87 19.93
N ARG A 52 -0.09 13.81 19.16
CA ARG A 52 -1.15 12.95 18.60
C ARG A 52 -1.25 11.67 19.42
N THR A 53 -2.47 11.27 19.77
CA THR A 53 -2.67 9.92 20.31
C THR A 53 -2.49 8.90 19.20
N TYR A 54 -1.95 7.73 19.55
CA TYR A 54 -1.80 6.61 18.63
C TYR A 54 -3.13 6.28 17.92
N GLU A 55 -4.25 6.29 18.64
CA GLU A 55 -5.59 6.04 18.09
C GLU A 55 -6.01 7.06 17.03
N ARG A 56 -5.70 8.34 17.23
CA ARG A 56 -6.02 9.38 16.25
C ARG A 56 -5.17 9.23 14.99
N TRP A 57 -3.86 9.00 15.15
CA TRP A 57 -2.96 8.76 14.03
C TRP A 57 -3.37 7.53 13.21
N TRP A 58 -3.70 6.43 13.89
CA TRP A 58 -4.14 5.19 13.24
C TRP A 58 -5.45 5.40 12.47
N ARG A 59 -6.45 6.04 13.09
CA ARG A 59 -7.75 6.32 12.47
C ARG A 59 -7.62 7.22 11.23
N GLU A 60 -6.82 8.28 11.30
CA GLU A 60 -6.61 9.21 10.17
C GLU A 60 -5.96 8.52 8.95
N ARG A 61 -5.18 7.44 9.16
CA ARG A 61 -4.41 6.77 8.11
C ARG A 61 -5.06 5.49 7.60
N PHE A 62 -5.69 4.74 8.49
CA PHE A 62 -6.16 3.38 8.22
C PHE A 62 -7.62 3.14 8.65
N GLY A 63 -8.28 4.13 9.25
CA GLY A 63 -9.64 3.97 9.78
C GLY A 63 -10.72 3.75 8.71
N ASP A 64 -10.52 4.27 7.50
CA ASP A 64 -11.42 4.05 6.34
C ASP A 64 -10.90 2.94 5.41
N ASP A 65 -9.77 2.30 5.75
CA ASP A 65 -9.20 1.25 4.92
C ASP A 65 -10.11 -0.01 4.94
N PRO A 66 -10.48 -0.58 3.78
CA PRO A 66 -11.39 -1.73 3.73
C PRO A 66 -10.89 -2.99 4.47
N LEU A 67 -9.57 -3.13 4.63
CA LEU A 67 -8.93 -4.26 5.31
C LEU A 67 -8.69 -3.95 6.80
N TRP A 68 -8.25 -2.73 7.12
CA TRP A 68 -7.77 -2.37 8.46
C TRP A 68 -8.73 -1.49 9.28
N GLY A 69 -9.66 -0.80 8.63
CA GLY A 69 -10.62 0.13 9.24
C GLY A 69 -11.86 -0.54 9.85
N GLY A 70 -11.98 -1.87 9.67
CA GLY A 70 -13.21 -2.60 9.92
C GLY A 70 -14.24 -2.28 8.84
N THR A 71 -14.89 -3.30 8.29
CA THR A 71 -15.90 -3.13 7.24
C THR A 71 -17.14 -2.44 7.79
N ASN A 72 -17.09 -1.12 7.97
CA ASN A 72 -18.31 -0.34 8.09
C ASN A 72 -18.79 -0.08 6.67
N LYS A 73 -19.61 -1.01 6.15
CA LYS A 73 -20.49 -0.70 5.04
C LYS A 73 -21.29 0.54 5.46
N ARG A 74 -20.86 1.73 5.03
CA ARG A 74 -21.77 2.87 4.83
C ARG A 74 -22.72 2.47 3.70
N ARG A 75 -23.67 1.59 4.05
CA ARG A 75 -25.01 1.59 3.47
C ARG A 75 -25.70 2.75 4.17
N GLU A 76 -25.89 3.83 3.45
CA GLU A 76 -27.08 4.68 3.54
C GLU A 76 -27.04 5.62 2.34
N GLY A 77 -28.11 5.55 1.55
CA GLY A 77 -28.43 6.53 0.51
C GLY A 77 -29.25 7.67 1.08
#